data_AF-R0JCW3-F1
#
_entry.id   AF-R0JCW3-F1
#
_cell.length_a   1.000
_cell.length_b   1.000
_cell.length_c   1.000
_cell.angle_alpha   90.00
_cell.angle_beta   90.00
_cell.angle_gamma   90.00
#
_symmetry.space_group_name_H-M   'P 1'
#
loop_
_entity.id
_entity.type
_entity.pdbx_description
1 polymer ?
#
loop_
_entity_poly.entity_id
_entity_poly.type
_entity_poly.pdbx_seq_one_letter_code
_entity_poly.pdbx_strand_id
1 'polypeptide(L)' 'LHASPKDQPFFRLSPPPGPVEDDHVPFLQRGNVPVSPTLPMPFPWVWHTTEDNEDNLHLPTVDDLCKILAAFVAEFLQL' A
#
# COMPACT_ATOMS: atom_id res chain seq x y z
N LEU A 1 -11.21 6.65 10.57
CA LEU A 1 -9.91 6.84 9.89
C LEU A 1 -9.49 8.27 10.14
N HIS A 2 -8.22 8.51 10.42
CA HIS A 2 -7.65 9.84 10.43
C HIS A 2 -7.73 10.45 9.02
N ALA A 3 -7.92 11.77 8.96
CA ALA A 3 -7.81 12.46 7.68
C ALA A 3 -6.38 12.29 7.17
N SER A 4 -6.22 11.85 5.92
CA SER A 4 -4.92 11.89 5.26
C SER A 4 -4.40 13.34 5.33
N PRO A 5 -3.11 13.59 5.61
CA PRO A 5 -2.57 14.96 5.72
C PRO A 5 -2.80 15.85 4.49
N LYS A 6 -3.23 15.26 3.37
CA LYS A 6 -3.51 15.93 2.08
C LYS A 6 -4.93 15.70 1.56
N ASP A 7 -5.85 15.19 2.38
CA ASP A 7 -7.22 14.77 1.97
C ASP A 7 -7.24 13.81 0.76
N GLN A 8 -6.17 13.03 0.59
CA GLN A 8 -6.08 12.05 -0.50
C GLN A 8 -6.61 10.69 -0.06
N PRO A 9 -7.32 9.95 -0.94
CA PRO A 9 -7.74 8.59 -0.62
C PRO A 9 -6.53 7.67 -0.47
N PHE A 10 -6.62 6.70 0.44
CA PHE A 10 -5.58 5.67 0.65
C PHE A 10 -5.33 4.83 -0.60
N PHE A 11 -6.40 4.47 -1.32
CA PHE A 11 -6.34 3.67 -2.53
C PHE A 11 -6.90 4.47 -3.71
N ARG A 12 -6.20 4.43 -4.83
CA ARG A 12 -6.70 4.94 -6.11
C ARG A 12 -6.94 3.76 -7.04
N LEU A 13 -8.11 3.75 -7.67
CA LEU A 13 -8.46 2.73 -8.67
C LEU A 13 -7.86 3.01 -10.05
N SER A 14 -7.18 4.15 -10.21
CA SER A 14 -6.48 4.49 -11.45
C SER A 14 -5.24 3.60 -11.63
N PRO A 15 -4.96 3.13 -12.86
CA PRO A 15 -3.77 2.33 -13.11
C PRO A 15 -2.49 3.09 -12.73
N PRO A 16 -1.47 2.40 -12.20
CA PRO A 16 -0.21 3.03 -11.86
C PRO A 16 0.46 3.62 -13.11
N PRO A 17 1.33 4.63 -12.95
CA PRO A 17 2.01 5.29 -14.07
C PRO A 17 2.94 4.36 -14.88
N GLY A 18 3.24 3.17 -14.38
CA GLY A 18 3.97 2.11 -15.07
C GLY A 18 3.98 0.81 -14.25
N PRO A 19 4.45 -0.31 -14.84
CA PRO A 19 4.68 -1.53 -14.08
C PRO A 19 5.78 -1.31 -13.04
N VAL A 20 5.63 -1.94 -11.88
CA VAL A 20 6.65 -1.94 -10.83
C VAL A 20 7.17 -3.35 -10.69
N GLU A 21 8.47 -3.51 -10.76
CA GLU A 21 9.11 -4.78 -10.45
C GLU A 21 9.25 -4.89 -8.93
N ASP A 22 8.63 -5.93 -8.38
CA ASP A 22 8.61 -6.25 -6.97
C ASP A 22 8.29 -7.76 -6.85
N ASP A 23 8.21 -8.29 -5.63
CA ASP A 23 8.10 -9.72 -5.35
C ASP A 23 6.87 -10.40 -5.99
N HIS A 24 5.89 -9.63 -6.44
CA HIS A 24 4.71 -10.13 -7.12
C HIS A 24 4.94 -10.52 -8.60
N VAL A 25 6.04 -10.09 -9.23
CA VAL A 25 6.32 -10.35 -10.67
C VAL A 25 6.32 -11.85 -11.01
N PRO A 26 6.99 -12.74 -10.27
CA PRO A 26 6.98 -14.18 -10.56
C PRO A 26 5.57 -14.80 -10.49
N PHE A 27 4.67 -14.23 -9.69
CA PHE A 27 3.28 -14.70 -9.55
C PHE A 27 2.43 -14.26 -10.75
N LEU A 28 2.58 -13.00 -11.18
CA LEU A 28 1.92 -12.49 -12.38
C LEU A 28 2.35 -13.27 -13.63
N GLN A 29 3.64 -13.57 -13.76
CA GLN A 29 4.19 -14.31 -14.91
C GLN A 29 3.65 -15.75 -15.01
N ARG A 30 3.28 -16.37 -13.88
CA ARG A 30 2.66 -17.70 -13.85
C ARG A 30 1.17 -17.67 -14.13
N GLY A 31 0.51 -16.50 -14.08
CA GLY A 31 -0.88 -16.29 -14.51
C GLY A 31 -1.98 -16.83 -13.58
N ASN A 32 -1.65 -17.64 -12.57
CA ASN A 32 -2.62 -18.30 -11.70
C ASN A 32 -2.89 -17.58 -10.37
N VAL A 33 -2.23 -16.44 -10.10
CA VAL A 33 -2.36 -15.72 -8.84
C VAL A 33 -2.79 -14.28 -9.11
N PRO A 34 -4.02 -13.88 -8.72
CA PRO A 34 -4.41 -12.48 -8.77
C PRO A 34 -3.59 -11.68 -7.76
N VAL A 35 -3.03 -10.56 -8.20
CA VAL A 35 -2.20 -9.69 -7.36
C VAL A 35 -2.89 -8.33 -7.21
N SER A 36 -2.99 -7.84 -5.98
CA SER A 36 -3.37 -6.47 -5.66
C SER A 36 -2.18 -5.78 -4.97
N PRO A 37 -1.29 -5.12 -5.73
CA PRO A 37 -0.13 -4.47 -5.13
C PRO A 37 -0.56 -3.24 -4.33
N THR A 38 -0.27 -3.24 -3.04
CA THR A 38 -0.51 -2.10 -2.13
C THR A 38 0.80 -1.33 -1.97
N LEU A 39 1.20 -0.63 -3.03
CA LEU A 39 2.45 0.14 -3.07
C LEU A 39 2.14 1.60 -3.41
N PRO A 40 2.69 2.59 -2.67
CA PRO A 40 2.46 3.99 -2.96
C PRO A 40 3.09 4.40 -4.29
N MET A 41 2.39 5.24 -5.05
CA MET A 41 2.93 5.88 -6.25
C MET A 41 2.63 7.39 -6.22
N PRO A 42 3.67 8.26 -6.21
CA PRO A 42 5.11 7.96 -6.21
C PRO A 42 5.60 7.25 -4.93
N PHE A 43 6.80 6.67 -4.96
CA PHE A 43 7.45 6.16 -3.77
C PHE A 43 7.68 7.27 -2.72
N PRO A 44 7.76 6.93 -1.42
CA PRO A 44 8.10 7.88 -0.39
C PRO A 44 9.44 8.56 -0.71
N TRP A 45 9.56 9.85 -0.39
CA TRP A 45 10.76 10.63 -0.67
C TRP A 45 12.00 10.12 0.09
N VAL A 46 11.79 9.37 1.18
CA VAL A 46 12.84 8.72 1.98
C VAL A 46 13.31 7.39 1.40
N TRP A 47 12.63 6.82 0.40
CA TRP A 47 12.94 5.49 -0.14
C TRP A 47 14.42 5.37 -0.57
N HIS A 48 15.09 4.31 -0.11
CA HIS A 48 16.52 4.06 -0.34
C HIS A 48 17.46 5.15 0.21
N THR A 49 17.06 5.83 1.28
CA THR A 49 17.92 6.76 2.03
C THR A 49 18.05 6.33 3.49
N THR A 50 19.00 6.89 4.24
CA THR A 50 19.11 6.68 5.69
C THR A 50 17.99 7.34 6.49
N GLU A 51 17.20 8.19 5.84
CA GLU A 51 16.01 8.83 6.41
C GLU A 51 14.79 7.89 6.40
N ASP A 52 14.87 6.72 5.75
CA ASP A 52 13.85 5.67 5.86
C ASP A 52 13.97 4.96 7.23
N ASN A 53 13.49 5.65 8.26
CA ASN A 53 13.61 5.29 9.66
C ASN A 53 12.30 5.58 10.41
N GLU A 54 12.26 5.20 11.69
CA GLU A 54 11.07 5.32 12.53
C GLU A 54 10.58 6.77 12.66
N ASP A 55 11.50 7.74 12.73
CA ASP A 55 11.17 9.16 12.93
C ASP A 55 10.37 9.76 11.76
N ASN A 56 10.54 9.20 10.55
CA ASN A 56 9.82 9.63 9.35
C ASN A 56 8.50 8.88 9.10
N LEU A 57 8.08 7.99 10.01
CA LEU A 57 6.77 7.33 9.94
C LEU A 57 5.64 8.31 10.29
N HIS A 58 4.57 8.29 9.51
CA HIS A 58 3.32 8.96 9.88
C HIS A 58 2.39 7.96 10.59
N LEU A 59 2.52 7.87 11.92
CA LEU A 59 1.79 6.90 12.75
C LEU A 59 0.26 6.87 12.53
N PRO A 60 -0.45 8.01 12.34
CA PRO A 60 -1.88 7.97 12.04
C PRO A 60 -2.21 7.23 10.73
N THR A 61 -1.37 7.37 9.70
CA THR A 61 -1.54 6.64 8.42
C THR A 61 -1.32 5.14 8.63
N VAL A 62 -0.35 4.75 9.45
CA VAL A 62 -0.07 3.35 9.77
C VAL A 62 -1.27 2.71 10.47
N ASP A 63 -1.79 3.36 11.52
CA ASP A 63 -2.95 2.87 12.28
C ASP A 63 -4.20 2.73 11.40
N ASP A 64 -4.46 3.71 10.53
CA ASP A 64 -5.57 3.64 9.57
C ASP A 64 -5.41 2.49 8.56
N LEU A 65 -4.21 2.30 8.00
CA LEU A 65 -3.94 1.18 7.09
C LEU A 65 -4.11 -0.16 7.80
N CYS A 66 -3.67 -0.29 9.06
CA CYS A 66 -3.91 -1.50 9.86
C CYS A 66 -5.40 -1.78 10.02
N LYS A 67 -6.21 -0.77 10.33
CA LYS A 67 -7.67 -0.91 10.45
C LYS A 67 -8.32 -1.30 9.12
N ILE A 68 -7.92 -0.67 8.02
CA ILE A 68 -8.47 -0.98 6.69
C ILE A 68 -8.12 -2.41 6.28
N LEU A 69 -6.87 -2.83 6.45
CA LEU A 69 -6.44 -4.20 6.12
C LEU A 69 -7.13 -5.24 7.00
N ALA A 70 -7.29 -4.97 8.29
CA ALA A 70 -8.02 -5.86 9.20
C ALA A 70 -9.49 -6.02 8.77
N ALA A 71 -10.17 -4.91 8.45
CA ALA A 71 -11.55 -4.93 7.96
C ALA A 71 -11.65 -5.67 6.61
N PHE A 72 -10.73 -5.41 5.68
CA PHE A 72 -10.67 -6.09 4.38
C PHE A 72 -10.51 -7.61 4.54
N VAL A 73 -9.59 -8.06 5.38
CA VAL A 73 -9.37 -9.49 5.62
C VAL A 73 -10.59 -10.13 6.30
N ALA A 74 -11.19 -9.44 7.28
CA ALA A 74 -12.40 -9.92 7.95
C ALA A 74 -13.56 -10.07 6.95
N GLU A 75 -13.80 -9.06 6.11
CA GLU A 75 -14.83 -9.11 5.06
C GLU A 75 -14.54 -10.22 4.04
N PHE A 76 -13.30 -10.32 3.56
CA PHE A 76 -12.88 -11.33 2.59
C PHE A 76 -13.07 -12.76 3.11
N LEU A 77 -12.86 -12.98 4.40
CA LEU A 77 -13.03 -14.27 5.07
C LEU A 77 -14.44 -14.48 5.65
N GLN A 78 -15.35 -13.51 5.51
CA GLN A 78 -16.71 -13.53 6.05
C GLN A 78 -16.77 -13.72 7.58
N LEU A 79 -15.93 -12.98 8.30
CA LEU A 79 -15.85 -12.96 9.77
C LEU A 79 -16.81 -11.94 10.41
#